data_AF-A4Z2Z8-F1
#
_entry.id   AF-A4Z2Z8-F1
#
_cell.length_a   1.000
_cell.length_b   1.000
_cell.length_c   1.000
_cell.angle_alpha   90.00
_cell.angle_beta   90.00
_cell.angle_gamma   90.00
#
_symmetry.space_group_name_H-M   'P 1'
#
loop_
_entity.id
_entity.type
_entity.pdbx_description
1 polymer ?
#
loop_
_entity_poly.entity_id
_entity_poly.type
_entity_poly.pdbx_seq_one_letter_code
_entity_poly.pdbx_strand_id
1 'polypeptide(L)'
;MIKQKPFFSYRGVSIYETFKDRQKLRYWYSLKPGQYEDSVECFDIRYLPNAYRSGLMIDYLKRYRSGAFDTSSQEGVARFFKVLEEEENAHKDALQRAIDDGYDFAAAMRGNYTQVVRRLFRRAKRRFAKQRSS
;
A
#
# COMPACT_ATOMS: atom_id res chain seq x y z
N MET A 1 2.27 -3.34 20.25
CA MET A 1 1.97 -3.17 18.80
C MET A 1 0.69 -2.37 18.72
N ILE A 2 0.71 -1.16 18.12
CA ILE A 2 -0.45 -0.25 18.12
C ILE A 2 -1.36 -0.60 16.94
N LYS A 3 -2.59 -1.05 17.21
CA LYS A 3 -3.60 -1.27 16.17
C LYS A 3 -3.81 0.04 15.41
N GLN A 4 -3.59 0.03 14.10
CA GLN A 4 -3.87 1.21 13.28
C GLN A 4 -5.37 1.33 13.00
N LYS A 5 -5.86 2.58 13.02
CA LYS A 5 -7.19 2.90 12.52
C LYS A 5 -7.14 2.90 10.99
N PRO A 6 -8.13 2.31 10.30
CA PRO A 6 -8.17 2.39 8.85
C PRO A 6 -8.38 3.85 8.42
N PHE A 7 -7.68 4.22 7.35
CA PHE A 7 -7.87 5.47 6.63
C PHE A 7 -9.24 5.48 5.94
N PHE A 8 -9.61 4.36 5.33
CA PHE A 8 -10.88 4.19 4.63
C PHE A 8 -11.41 2.77 4.83
N SER A 9 -12.72 2.59 4.81
CA SER A 9 -13.35 1.26 4.86
C SER A 9 -14.60 1.23 4.01
N TYR A 10 -14.73 0.21 3.17
CA TYR A 10 -15.88 0.03 2.30
C TYR A 10 -16.25 -1.45 2.22
N ARG A 11 -17.52 -1.76 2.53
CA ARG A 11 -18.12 -3.11 2.49
C ARG A 11 -17.21 -4.23 2.99
N GLY A 12 -16.58 -4.03 4.14
CA GLY A 12 -15.75 -5.05 4.80
C GLY A 12 -14.27 -5.07 4.38
N VAL A 13 -13.85 -4.24 3.43
CA VAL A 13 -12.43 -4.03 3.10
C VAL A 13 -11.97 -2.69 3.67
N SER A 14 -10.84 -2.71 4.37
CA SER A 14 -10.21 -1.53 4.99
C SER A 14 -8.91 -1.17 4.27
N ILE A 15 -8.70 0.13 4.04
CA ILE A 15 -7.43 0.72 3.62
C ILE A 15 -6.75 1.30 4.85
N TYR A 16 -5.47 1.02 4.98
CA TYR A 16 -4.58 1.61 5.96
C TYR A 16 -3.49 2.37 5.23
N GLU A 17 -2.93 3.36 5.91
CA GLU A 17 -1.80 4.11 5.41
C GLU A 17 -0.75 4.30 6.49
N THR A 18 0.50 4.43 6.06
CA THR A 18 1.60 4.83 6.93
C THR A 18 2.58 5.69 6.18
N PHE A 19 3.09 6.73 6.84
CA PHE A 19 4.24 7.47 6.37
C PHE A 19 5.51 6.73 6.76
N LYS A 20 6.14 6.10 5.77
CA LYS A 20 7.45 5.49 5.93
C LYS A 20 8.55 6.53 5.74
N ASP A 21 9.46 6.59 6.72
CA ASP A 21 10.68 7.42 6.70
C ASP A 21 10.41 8.92 6.44
N ARG A 22 9.20 9.41 6.80
CA ARG A 22 8.70 10.78 6.55
C ARG A 22 8.70 11.23 5.08
N GLN A 23 8.88 10.31 4.14
CA GLN A 23 9.05 10.65 2.72
C GLN A 23 8.13 9.84 1.80
N LYS A 24 7.55 8.75 2.29
CA LYS A 24 6.78 7.84 1.45
C LYS A 24 5.51 7.39 2.14
N LEU A 25 4.37 7.79 1.59
CA LEU A 25 3.10 7.19 1.94
C LEU A 25 3.05 5.76 1.41
N ARG A 26 2.52 4.85 2.23
CA ARG A 26 2.30 3.46 1.87
C ARG A 26 0.88 3.09 2.24
N TYR A 27 0.18 2.49 1.29
CA TYR A 27 -1.14 1.93 1.51
C TYR A 27 -1.11 0.41 1.54
N TRP A 28 -1.92 -0.18 2.40
CA TRP A 28 -2.25 -1.61 2.36
C TRP A 28 -3.72 -1.83 2.68
N TYR A 29 -4.19 -3.01 2.31
CA TYR A 29 -5.60 -3.37 2.33
C TYR A 29 -5.79 -4.54 3.26
N SER A 30 -6.90 -4.62 3.97
CA SER A 30 -7.24 -5.81 4.73
C SER A 30 -8.73 -6.07 4.76
N LEU A 31 -9.06 -7.36 4.83
CA LEU A 31 -10.41 -7.84 5.09
C LEU A 31 -10.76 -7.85 6.58
N LYS A 32 -9.76 -7.65 7.46
CA LYS A 32 -9.99 -7.57 8.90
C LYS A 32 -9.60 -6.18 9.42
N PRO A 33 -10.40 -5.62 10.34
CA PRO A 33 -10.05 -4.36 10.96
C PRO A 33 -8.85 -4.50 11.90
N GLY A 34 -8.06 -3.43 12.05
CA GLY A 34 -6.96 -3.31 13.01
C GLY A 34 -5.68 -4.05 12.64
N GLN A 35 -5.44 -4.25 11.34
CA GLN A 35 -4.30 -5.02 10.83
C GLN A 35 -3.06 -4.14 10.58
N TYR A 36 -1.90 -4.78 10.58
CA TYR A 36 -0.59 -4.13 10.42
C TYR A 36 -0.05 -4.36 9.00
N GLU A 37 0.79 -3.45 8.49
CA GLU A 37 1.31 -3.45 7.10
C GLU A 37 1.82 -4.82 6.61
N ASP A 38 2.51 -5.57 7.47
CA ASP A 38 3.11 -6.88 7.13
C ASP A 38 2.28 -8.09 7.60
N SER A 39 1.00 -7.90 7.97
CA SER A 39 0.12 -9.02 8.31
C SER A 39 -0.10 -9.90 7.09
N VAL A 40 -0.21 -11.21 7.31
CA VAL A 40 -0.58 -12.17 6.25
C VAL A 40 -2.00 -11.94 5.73
N GLU A 41 -2.79 -11.17 6.48
CA GLU A 41 -4.13 -10.74 6.13
C GLU A 41 -4.14 -9.35 5.47
N CYS A 42 -2.97 -8.88 5.02
CA CYS A 42 -2.84 -7.67 4.25
C CYS A 42 -2.59 -7.96 2.77
N PHE A 43 -3.29 -7.21 1.94
CA PHE A 43 -3.21 -7.25 0.51
C PHE A 43 -2.59 -5.95 -0.01
N ASP A 44 -1.77 -6.09 -1.04
CA ASP A 44 -1.09 -4.98 -1.70
C ASP A 44 -1.78 -4.71 -3.03
N ILE A 45 -2.26 -3.49 -3.22
CA ILE A 45 -3.09 -3.12 -4.38
C ILE A 45 -2.40 -3.30 -5.72
N ARG A 46 -1.06 -3.38 -5.74
CA ARG A 46 -0.29 -3.70 -6.95
C ARG A 46 -0.64 -5.05 -7.56
N TYR A 47 -1.30 -5.92 -6.80
CA TYR A 47 -1.76 -7.22 -7.26
C TYR A 47 -3.21 -7.24 -7.73
N LEU A 48 -3.94 -6.11 -7.69
CA LEU A 48 -5.24 -6.05 -8.35
C LEU A 48 -5.07 -6.20 -9.87
N PRO A 49 -6.09 -6.72 -10.57
CA PRO A 49 -6.18 -6.61 -12.02
C PRO A 49 -5.95 -5.19 -12.51
N ASN A 50 -5.33 -5.06 -13.69
CA ASN A 50 -4.97 -3.75 -14.25
C ASN A 50 -6.18 -2.81 -14.40
N ALA A 51 -7.36 -3.36 -14.68
CA ALA A 51 -8.62 -2.62 -14.77
C ALA A 51 -8.90 -1.78 -13.51
N TYR A 52 -8.65 -2.34 -12.33
CA TYR A 52 -8.85 -1.63 -11.05
C TYR A 52 -7.67 -0.76 -10.66
N ARG A 53 -6.47 -1.09 -11.13
CA ARG A 53 -5.25 -0.30 -10.88
C ARG A 53 -5.15 0.95 -11.75
N SER A 54 -5.98 1.08 -12.78
CA SER A 54 -6.02 2.27 -13.62
C SER A 54 -6.32 3.51 -12.76
N GLY A 55 -5.42 4.49 -12.79
CA GLY A 55 -5.49 5.71 -11.96
C GLY A 55 -4.74 5.61 -10.63
N LEU A 56 -4.40 4.42 -10.13
CA LEU A 56 -3.42 4.29 -9.05
C LEU A 56 -2.06 4.61 -9.63
N MET A 57 -1.50 5.77 -9.30
CA MET A 57 -0.23 6.23 -9.83
C MET A 57 0.95 5.42 -9.26
N ILE A 58 1.03 4.12 -9.56
CA ILE A 58 2.09 3.20 -9.10
C ILE A 58 3.48 3.66 -9.57
N ASP A 59 3.54 4.50 -10.62
CA ASP A 59 4.76 5.15 -11.13
C ASP A 59 5.22 6.41 -10.35
N TYR A 60 4.41 6.97 -9.43
CA TYR A 60 4.77 8.19 -8.71
C TYR A 60 5.92 8.03 -7.73
N LEU A 61 6.27 6.79 -7.36
CA LEU A 61 7.50 6.49 -6.63
C LEU A 61 8.77 6.93 -7.34
N LYS A 62 8.75 7.09 -8.67
CA LYS A 62 9.86 7.71 -9.41
C LYS A 62 9.93 9.22 -9.23
N ARG A 63 8.79 9.91 -9.11
CA ARG A 63 8.71 11.38 -8.96
C ARG A 63 9.03 11.85 -7.54
N TYR A 64 8.62 11.10 -6.51
CA TYR A 64 8.96 11.42 -5.12
C TYR A 64 10.45 11.24 -4.81
N ARG A 65 11.12 10.29 -5.47
CA ARG A 65 12.55 10.01 -5.25
C ARG A 65 13.48 11.11 -5.78
N SER A 66 12.97 12.05 -6.57
CA SER A 66 13.76 13.11 -7.20
C SER A 66 13.65 14.49 -6.54
N GLY A 67 13.07 14.60 -5.33
CA GLY A 67 12.98 15.90 -4.63
C GLY A 67 12.01 16.89 -5.30
N ALA A 68 10.97 16.39 -5.98
CA ALA A 68 10.12 17.18 -6.88
C ALA A 68 9.14 18.15 -6.20
N PHE A 69 9.04 18.17 -4.86
CA PHE A 69 8.21 19.13 -4.15
C PHE A 69 9.08 20.01 -3.28
N ASP A 70 9.16 21.29 -3.65
CA ASP A 70 9.71 22.33 -2.81
C ASP A 70 8.82 22.53 -1.58
N THR A 71 9.17 21.95 -0.43
CA THR A 71 8.43 22.16 0.81
C THR A 71 8.86 23.43 1.56
N SER A 72 9.74 24.26 0.97
CA SER A 72 10.19 25.53 1.56
C SER A 72 9.25 26.69 1.24
N SER A 73 8.37 26.54 0.24
CA SER A 73 7.34 27.52 -0.12
C SER A 73 5.93 27.03 0.22
N GLN A 74 5.02 27.96 0.55
CA GLN A 74 3.61 27.63 0.80
C GLN A 74 2.96 26.95 -0.41
N GLU A 75 3.31 27.37 -1.63
CA GLU A 75 2.79 26.75 -2.85
C GLU A 75 3.23 25.30 -3.01
N GLY A 76 4.48 24.98 -2.70
CA GLY A 76 4.95 23.60 -2.83
C GLY A 76 4.42 22.71 -1.72
N VAL A 77 4.17 23.24 -0.51
CA VAL A 77 3.38 22.55 0.53
C VAL A 77 1.95 22.28 0.05
N ALA A 78 1.27 23.28 -0.53
CA ALA A 78 -0.08 23.10 -1.06
C ALA A 78 -0.14 22.06 -2.19
N ARG A 79 0.83 22.10 -3.13
CA ARG A 79 0.97 21.09 -4.19
C ARG A 79 1.19 19.69 -3.62
N PHE A 80 2.02 19.56 -2.59
CA PHE A 80 2.27 18.28 -1.93
C PHE A 80 0.98 17.70 -1.33
N PHE A 81 0.22 18.48 -0.56
CA PHE A 81 -1.04 18.00 0.03
C PHE A 81 -2.10 17.68 -1.02
N LYS A 82 -2.19 18.48 -2.10
CA LYS A 82 -3.10 18.18 -3.21
C LYS A 82 -2.80 16.82 -3.84
N VAL A 83 -1.52 16.49 -4.04
CA VAL A 83 -1.13 15.19 -4.58
C VAL A 83 -1.45 14.04 -3.62
N LEU A 84 -1.28 14.25 -2.31
CA LEU A 84 -1.69 13.25 -1.31
C LEU A 84 -3.21 13.01 -1.37
N GLU A 85 -4.01 14.06 -1.47
CA GLU A 85 -5.47 13.95 -1.59
C GLU A 85 -5.90 13.23 -2.87
N GLU A 86 -5.27 13.54 -4.01
CA GLU A 86 -5.51 12.85 -5.28
C GLU A 86 -5.16 11.35 -5.19
N GLU A 87 -4.06 11.01 -4.50
CA GLU A 87 -3.65 9.62 -4.27
C GLU A 87 -4.66 8.89 -3.37
N GLU A 88 -5.04 9.49 -2.25
CA GLU A 88 -6.07 8.98 -1.36
C GLU A 88 -7.38 8.68 -2.09
N ASN A 89 -7.83 9.59 -2.94
CA ASN A 89 -9.06 9.43 -3.70
C ASN A 89 -8.93 8.33 -4.77
N ALA A 90 -7.79 8.24 -5.46
CA ALA A 90 -7.54 7.14 -6.39
C ALA A 90 -7.56 5.77 -5.68
N HIS A 91 -7.03 5.69 -4.46
CA HIS A 91 -7.06 4.48 -3.64
C HIS A 91 -8.49 4.11 -3.20
N LYS A 92 -9.33 5.09 -2.86
CA LYS A 92 -10.76 4.90 -2.55
C LYS A 92 -11.53 4.41 -3.78
N ASP A 93 -11.38 5.08 -4.92
CA ASP A 93 -12.09 4.77 -6.16
C ASP A 93 -11.71 3.38 -6.70
N ALA A 94 -10.42 3.05 -6.70
CA ALA A 94 -9.96 1.73 -7.12
C ALA A 94 -10.55 0.61 -6.25
N LEU A 95 -10.63 0.84 -4.93
CA LEU A 95 -11.23 -0.11 -4.02
C LEU A 95 -12.75 -0.24 -4.25
N GLN A 96 -13.46 0.88 -4.35
CA GLN A 96 -14.90 0.90 -4.59
C GLN A 96 -15.27 0.17 -5.87
N ARG A 97 -14.63 0.52 -7.01
CA ARG A 97 -14.85 -0.16 -8.29
C ARG A 97 -14.66 -1.67 -8.20
N ALA A 98 -13.55 -2.12 -7.60
CA ALA A 98 -13.29 -3.55 -7.45
C ALA A 98 -14.35 -4.24 -6.58
N ILE A 99 -14.81 -3.61 -5.52
CA ILE A 99 -15.85 -4.16 -4.64
C ILE A 99 -17.20 -4.19 -5.35
N ASP A 100 -17.56 -3.11 -6.05
CA ASP A 100 -18.84 -3.00 -6.76
C ASP A 100 -18.91 -3.97 -7.95
N ASP A 101 -17.78 -4.26 -8.60
CA ASP A 101 -17.65 -5.32 -9.61
C ASP A 101 -17.60 -6.74 -9.02
N GLY A 102 -17.71 -6.89 -7.69
CA GLY A 102 -17.75 -8.19 -7.02
C GLY A 102 -16.40 -8.91 -6.95
N TYR A 103 -15.29 -8.19 -7.00
CA TYR A 103 -13.95 -8.77 -6.92
C TYR A 103 -13.74 -9.54 -5.60
N ASP A 104 -13.35 -10.82 -5.70
CA ASP A 104 -13.06 -11.64 -4.52
C ASP A 104 -11.67 -11.34 -3.95
N PHE A 105 -11.61 -10.36 -3.06
CA PHE A 105 -10.42 -10.01 -2.29
C PHE A 105 -9.91 -11.16 -1.42
N ALA A 106 -10.78 -12.06 -0.95
CA ALA A 106 -10.37 -13.20 -0.13
C ALA A 106 -9.62 -14.23 -0.99
N ALA A 107 -10.10 -14.52 -2.21
CA ALA A 107 -9.35 -15.32 -3.19
C ALA A 107 -8.02 -14.68 -3.55
N ALA A 108 -8.00 -13.37 -3.80
CA ALA A 108 -6.79 -12.64 -4.12
C ALA A 108 -5.74 -12.76 -2.99
N MET A 109 -6.17 -12.64 -1.73
CA MET A 109 -5.29 -12.82 -0.56
C MET A 109 -4.74 -14.24 -0.43
N ARG A 110 -5.55 -15.28 -0.70
CA ARG A 110 -5.08 -16.68 -0.70
C ARG A 110 -3.97 -16.92 -1.72
N GLY A 111 -4.09 -16.37 -2.93
CA GLY A 111 -3.04 -16.43 -3.95
C GLY A 111 -1.78 -15.61 -3.61
N ASN A 112 -1.94 -14.54 -2.83
CA ASN A 112 -0.85 -13.67 -2.39
C ASN A 112 -0.07 -14.21 -1.19
N TYR A 113 -0.70 -15.01 -0.33
CA TYR A 113 -0.06 -15.67 0.81
C TYR A 113 1.19 -16.45 0.37
N THR A 114 1.11 -17.18 -0.74
CA THR A 114 2.26 -17.89 -1.33
C THR A 114 3.39 -16.92 -1.73
N GLN A 115 3.07 -15.72 -2.21
CA GLN A 115 4.07 -14.72 -2.59
C GLN A 115 4.70 -14.02 -1.38
N VAL A 116 3.90 -13.69 -0.36
CA VAL A 116 4.37 -13.12 0.92
C VAL A 116 5.28 -14.11 1.64
N VAL A 117 4.87 -15.38 1.76
CA VAL A 117 5.70 -16.46 2.29
C VAL A 117 7.01 -16.58 1.50
N ARG A 118 6.96 -16.60 0.15
CA ARG A 118 8.18 -16.60 -0.69
C ARG A 118 9.08 -15.39 -0.48
N ARG A 119 8.55 -14.21 -0.14
CA ARG A 119 9.34 -13.01 0.19
C ARG A 119 9.97 -13.10 1.58
N LEU A 120 9.22 -13.57 2.57
CA LEU A 120 9.72 -13.79 3.94
C LEU A 120 10.82 -14.84 3.95
N PHE A 121 10.63 -15.98 3.28
CA PHE A 121 11.67 -17.00 3.10
C PHE A 121 12.93 -16.44 2.42
N ARG A 122 12.78 -15.62 1.37
CA ARG A 122 13.93 -14.97 0.72
C ARG A 122 14.67 -14.00 1.65
N ARG A 123 13.95 -13.21 2.46
CA ARG A 123 14.55 -12.29 3.44
C ARG A 123 15.27 -13.05 4.56
N ALA A 124 14.65 -14.10 5.09
CA ALA A 124 15.26 -14.98 6.09
C ALA A 124 16.54 -15.63 5.54
N LYS A 125 16.47 -16.24 4.34
CA LYS A 125 17.63 -16.84 3.68
C LYS A 125 18.80 -15.86 3.49
N ARG A 126 18.52 -14.60 3.12
CA ARG A 126 19.56 -13.55 3.00
C ARG A 126 20.17 -13.16 4.35
N ARG A 127 19.38 -13.09 5.42
CA ARG A 127 19.89 -12.83 6.78
C ARG A 127 20.78 -13.97 7.27
N PHE A 128 20.37 -15.21 7.07
CA PHE A 128 21.19 -16.38 7.41
C PHE A 128 22.48 -16.47 6.59
N ALA A 129 22.44 -16.15 5.29
CA ALA A 129 23.64 -16.11 4.45
C ALA A 129 24.64 -15.04 4.94
N LYS A 130 24.14 -13.87 5.35
CA LYS A 130 24.97 -12.76 5.86
C LYS A 130 25.59 -13.07 7.23
N GLN A 131 24.93 -13.86 8.08
CA GLN A 131 25.46 -14.31 9.38
C GLN A 131 26.52 -15.41 9.28
N ARG A 132 26.56 -16.17 8.18
CA ARG A 132 27.59 -17.22 7.95
C ARG A 132 28.85 -16.70 7.25
N SER A 133 28.85 -15.43 6.84
CA SER A 133 29.95 -14.78 6.12
C SER A 133 30.60 -13.62 6.92
N SER A 134 30.28 -13.54 8.21
CA SER A 134 30.98 -12.76 9.24
C SER A 134 31.55 -13.72 10.28
#